data_AF-A0A7X8XEM6-F1
#
_entry.id   AF-A0A7X8XEM6-F1
#
_cell.length_a   1.000
_cell.length_b   1.000
_cell.length_c   1.000
_cell.angle_alpha   90.00
_cell.angle_beta   90.00
_cell.angle_gamma   90.00
#
_symmetry.space_group_name_H-M   'P 1'
#
loop_
_entity.id
_entity.type
_entity.pdbx_description
1 polymer ?
#
loop_
_entity_poly.entity_id
_entity_poly.type
_entity_poly.pdbx_seq_one_letter_code
_entity_poly.pdbx_strand_id
1 'polypeptide(L)'
;ARNLAGQYARQFHEHWCEAFPPQLRYFCYIYDEPPAKVYEELNRLTGEIKRQAPEFRFFTPHAVDPELPHFTVFAVPFSFGRVKPELQRGREIWYYNWPHPLDHHNYIKNRLYAWQIYANDGEGGLTWQMTATPGAEVNPWTDLEKTYRNGHNTTLFPALNPGGGLVPTLRLAQVREGLDDADYLKLLEAKVEQHFPGHGRARVAEVIKELLPELPFDFVNDSNLLYALREKIAAEIEDFEVAPVALVCSNPAENSATEFSRVQFTVLAPENAQVAIAGQPAGVVQGGRLQVDCELTCVGENNIAVEIEHQGRTRVLNRRFVLKRDPNLQKLEQLAAKLEKFSLSADAERAFVQAHASGAYTLAEREKCSRLLAEAQQRLIAARLSAPASQPTRCKQLCAPRRSGCMNSSCTDAPRITWTWRSRWLRRSWRQTARCGSNQSTWREILVSG
;
A
#
# COMPACT_ATOMS: atom_id res chain seq x y z
N ALA A 1 -44.01 -5.52 21.14
CA ALA A 1 -43.21 -6.54 21.84
C ALA A 1 -42.24 -5.82 22.79
N ARG A 2 -42.50 -5.87 24.10
CA ARG A 2 -41.66 -5.21 25.10
C ARG A 2 -40.32 -5.93 25.19
N ASN A 3 -39.30 -5.34 24.59
CA ASN A 3 -37.90 -5.40 25.02
C ASN A 3 -37.28 -6.78 25.36
N LEU A 4 -37.62 -7.83 24.63
CA LEU A 4 -37.07 -9.16 24.87
C LEU A 4 -35.57 -9.24 24.53
N ALA A 5 -35.14 -8.54 23.47
CA ALA A 5 -33.76 -8.60 22.99
C ALA A 5 -32.75 -8.01 24.01
N GLY A 6 -33.06 -6.86 24.62
CA GLY A 6 -32.16 -6.27 25.60
C GLY A 6 -32.20 -7.01 26.96
N GLN A 7 -33.34 -7.59 27.34
CA GLN A 7 -33.41 -8.47 28.51
C GLN A 7 -32.57 -9.74 28.32
N TYR A 8 -32.70 -10.37 27.15
CA TYR A 8 -31.87 -11.53 26.77
C TYR A 8 -30.39 -11.17 26.76
N ALA A 9 -30.01 -10.04 26.17
CA ALA A 9 -28.61 -9.60 26.13
C ALA A 9 -28.04 -9.40 27.55
N ARG A 10 -28.79 -8.77 28.46
CA ARG A 10 -28.36 -8.62 29.86
C ARG A 10 -28.16 -9.98 30.54
N GLN A 11 -29.14 -10.88 30.46
CA GLN A 11 -29.04 -12.22 31.05
C GLN A 11 -27.87 -13.02 30.45
N PHE A 12 -27.63 -12.89 29.15
CA PHE A 12 -26.49 -13.52 28.48
C PHE A 12 -25.16 -12.93 28.96
N HIS A 13 -25.07 -11.60 29.18
CA HIS A 13 -23.88 -10.98 29.75
C HIS A 13 -23.57 -11.52 31.14
N GLU A 14 -24.59 -11.52 32.01
CA GLU A 14 -24.48 -12.02 33.39
C GLU A 14 -24.00 -13.48 33.40
N HIS A 15 -24.63 -14.33 32.59
CA HIS A 15 -24.21 -15.72 32.42
C HIS A 15 -22.78 -15.84 31.89
N TRP A 16 -22.39 -15.04 30.89
CA TRP A 16 -21.03 -15.06 30.35
C TRP A 16 -19.99 -14.73 31.43
N CYS A 17 -20.24 -13.68 32.22
CA CYS A 17 -19.35 -13.27 33.30
C CYS A 17 -19.23 -14.31 34.42
N GLU A 18 -20.28 -15.08 34.70
CA GLU A 18 -20.20 -16.20 35.63
C GLU A 18 -19.47 -17.42 35.04
N ALA A 19 -19.71 -17.74 33.77
CA ALA A 19 -19.27 -18.99 33.16
C ALA A 19 -17.86 -18.94 32.57
N PHE A 20 -17.38 -17.76 32.17
CA PHE A 20 -16.14 -17.60 31.42
C PHE A 20 -15.13 -16.67 32.10
N PRO A 21 -13.83 -16.94 31.96
CA PRO A 21 -12.79 -16.04 32.46
C PRO A 21 -12.87 -14.62 31.86
N PRO A 22 -12.54 -13.57 32.63
CA PRO A 22 -12.72 -12.18 32.21
C PRO A 22 -11.85 -11.76 31.02
N GLN A 23 -10.78 -12.50 30.72
CA GLN A 23 -9.95 -12.27 29.54
C GLN A 23 -10.60 -12.71 28.22
N LEU A 24 -11.62 -13.57 28.27
CA LEU A 24 -12.31 -14.00 27.06
C LEU A 24 -13.26 -12.91 26.57
N ARG A 25 -13.18 -12.64 25.28
CA ARG A 25 -13.99 -11.65 24.59
C ARG A 25 -15.09 -12.36 23.81
N TYR A 26 -16.30 -11.82 23.84
CA TYR A 26 -17.38 -12.24 22.95
C TYR A 26 -17.91 -11.05 22.16
N PHE A 27 -18.45 -11.35 20.99
CA PHE A 27 -19.07 -10.36 20.11
C PHE A 27 -20.48 -10.79 19.76
N CYS A 28 -21.36 -9.81 19.60
CA CYS A 28 -22.72 -10.03 19.15
C CYS A 28 -22.77 -9.85 17.62
N TYR A 29 -22.97 -10.96 16.91
CA TYR A 29 -23.10 -11.01 15.47
C TYR A 29 -24.58 -11.24 15.10
N ILE A 30 -25.27 -10.16 14.78
CA ILE A 30 -26.74 -10.17 14.62
C ILE A 30 -27.21 -10.10 13.16
N TYR A 31 -26.35 -9.65 12.26
CA TYR A 31 -26.68 -9.48 10.86
C TYR A 31 -25.41 -9.56 10.01
N ASP A 32 -25.44 -10.38 8.96
CA ASP A 32 -24.38 -10.52 7.97
C ASP A 32 -24.54 -9.48 6.85
N GLU A 33 -23.52 -8.65 6.62
CA GLU A 33 -23.48 -7.62 5.57
C GLU A 33 -24.80 -6.81 5.45
N PRO A 34 -25.24 -6.08 6.51
CA PRO A 34 -26.55 -5.44 6.51
C PRO A 34 -26.71 -4.42 5.37
N PRO A 35 -27.74 -4.51 4.52
CA PRO A 35 -28.03 -3.47 3.55
C PRO A 35 -28.68 -2.25 4.21
N ALA A 36 -28.48 -1.05 3.65
CA ALA A 36 -29.00 0.21 4.21
C ALA A 36 -30.50 0.19 4.58
N LYS A 37 -31.33 -0.55 3.83
CA LYS A 37 -32.77 -0.68 4.09
C LYS A 37 -33.15 -1.27 5.45
N VAL A 38 -32.22 -1.94 6.15
CA VAL A 38 -32.47 -2.51 7.49
C VAL A 38 -31.84 -1.70 8.62
N TYR A 39 -31.11 -0.62 8.32
CA TYR A 39 -30.34 0.14 9.32
C TYR A 39 -31.21 0.73 10.43
N GLU A 40 -32.39 1.27 10.10
CA GLU A 40 -33.29 1.84 11.10
C GLU A 40 -33.70 0.80 12.15
N GLU A 41 -34.14 -0.38 11.70
CA GLU A 41 -34.53 -1.47 12.60
C GLU A 41 -33.34 -2.04 13.36
N LEU A 42 -32.18 -2.18 12.69
CA LEU A 42 -30.96 -2.67 13.30
C LEU A 42 -30.46 -1.71 14.39
N ASN A 43 -30.52 -0.40 14.16
CA ASN A 43 -30.18 0.62 15.16
C ASN A 43 -31.16 0.64 16.33
N ARG A 44 -32.45 0.48 16.06
CA ARG A 44 -33.47 0.34 17.11
C ARG A 44 -33.17 -0.86 18.02
N LEU A 45 -32.85 -2.01 17.43
CA LEU A 45 -32.53 -3.24 18.14
C LEU A 45 -31.21 -3.14 18.93
N THR A 46 -30.13 -2.72 18.27
CA THR A 46 -28.79 -2.60 18.89
C THR A 46 -28.76 -1.53 19.97
N GLY A 47 -29.48 -0.42 19.77
CA GLY A 47 -29.62 0.64 20.77
C GLY A 47 -30.39 0.17 22.01
N GLU A 48 -31.40 -0.69 21.85
CA GLU A 48 -32.10 -1.30 22.99
C GLU A 48 -31.21 -2.27 23.76
N ILE A 49 -30.45 -3.11 23.06
CA ILE A 49 -29.47 -3.99 23.70
C ILE A 49 -28.43 -3.16 24.46
N LYS A 50 -27.88 -2.10 23.85
CA LYS A 50 -26.89 -1.22 24.50
C LYS A 50 -27.41 -0.52 25.74
N ARG A 51 -28.70 -0.19 25.80
CA ARG A 51 -29.31 0.40 27.01
C ARG A 51 -29.31 -0.55 28.20
N GLN A 52 -29.38 -1.86 27.97
CA GLN A 52 -29.48 -2.87 29.04
C GLN A 52 -28.21 -3.66 29.28
N ALA A 53 -27.33 -3.72 28.30
CA ALA A 53 -26.03 -4.39 28.34
C ALA A 53 -25.01 -3.52 27.59
N PRO A 54 -24.57 -2.38 28.17
CA PRO A 54 -23.67 -1.44 27.50
C PRO A 54 -22.33 -2.08 27.08
N GLU A 55 -21.91 -3.15 27.73
CA GLU A 55 -20.69 -3.92 27.49
C GLU A 55 -20.74 -4.72 26.17
N PHE A 56 -21.93 -5.03 25.66
CA PHE A 56 -22.08 -5.85 24.44
C PHE A 56 -21.36 -5.22 23.24
N ARG A 57 -20.46 -5.95 22.60
CA ARG A 57 -19.73 -5.46 21.43
C ARG A 57 -20.37 -6.01 20.17
N PHE A 58 -20.88 -5.12 19.31
CA PHE A 58 -21.47 -5.53 18.04
C PHE A 58 -20.41 -5.67 16.96
N PHE A 59 -20.46 -6.80 16.28
CA PHE A 59 -19.58 -7.18 15.19
C PHE A 59 -20.39 -7.30 13.88
N THR A 60 -19.83 -6.83 12.78
CA THR A 60 -20.39 -7.05 11.43
C THR A 60 -19.29 -7.14 10.37
N PRO A 61 -19.40 -8.06 9.39
CA PRO A 61 -18.66 -7.96 8.14
C PRO A 61 -19.31 -6.86 7.31
N HIS A 62 -18.75 -5.66 7.36
CA HIS A 62 -19.22 -4.50 6.62
C HIS A 62 -18.12 -3.43 6.59
N ALA A 63 -18.14 -2.56 5.59
CA ALA A 63 -17.32 -1.35 5.66
C ALA A 63 -17.76 -0.50 6.87
N VAL A 64 -16.86 0.30 7.44
CA VAL A 64 -17.26 1.20 8.52
C VAL A 64 -18.32 2.17 8.00
N ASP A 65 -19.47 2.17 8.66
CA ASP A 65 -20.62 2.97 8.29
C ASP A 65 -21.10 3.79 9.49
N PRO A 66 -21.02 5.14 9.43
CA PRO A 66 -21.51 6.00 10.50
C PRO A 66 -23.01 5.84 10.81
N GLU A 67 -23.80 5.31 9.86
CA GLU A 67 -25.22 5.01 10.07
C GLU A 67 -25.46 3.76 10.93
N LEU A 68 -24.39 3.05 11.32
CA LEU A 68 -24.42 1.91 12.24
C LEU A 68 -23.69 2.24 13.56
N PRO A 69 -24.15 3.25 14.33
CA PRO A 69 -23.39 3.84 15.43
C PRO A 69 -23.07 2.87 16.57
N HIS A 70 -23.90 1.84 16.76
CA HIS A 70 -23.75 0.85 17.82
C HIS A 70 -22.75 -0.25 17.49
N PHE A 71 -22.32 -0.40 16.22
CA PHE A 71 -21.28 -1.35 15.83
C PHE A 71 -19.90 -0.84 16.22
N THR A 72 -19.16 -1.66 16.97
CA THR A 72 -17.84 -1.30 17.51
C THR A 72 -16.71 -2.08 16.86
N VAL A 73 -17.04 -3.20 16.22
CA VAL A 73 -16.11 -4.07 15.52
C VAL A 73 -16.60 -4.25 14.09
N PHE A 74 -15.75 -3.92 13.13
CA PHE A 74 -16.06 -4.09 11.71
C PHE A 74 -15.03 -5.03 11.10
N ALA A 75 -15.48 -6.11 10.46
CA ALA A 75 -14.66 -6.78 9.48
C ALA A 75 -14.88 -6.09 8.13
N VAL A 76 -13.92 -5.28 7.70
CA VAL A 76 -13.98 -4.47 6.48
C VAL A 76 -13.56 -5.33 5.28
N PRO A 77 -14.29 -5.31 4.15
CA PRO A 77 -13.92 -6.13 3.00
C PRO A 77 -12.60 -5.60 2.46
N PHE A 78 -11.57 -6.45 2.36
CA PHE A 78 -10.24 -5.99 1.99
C PHE A 78 -10.11 -5.81 0.46
N SER A 79 -10.76 -4.76 -0.06
CA SER A 79 -10.90 -4.49 -1.50
C SER A 79 -10.98 -2.99 -1.79
N PHE A 80 -10.67 -2.60 -3.03
CA PHE A 80 -10.65 -1.20 -3.47
C PHE A 80 -11.96 -0.47 -3.12
N GLY A 81 -11.82 0.73 -2.52
CA GLY A 81 -12.94 1.59 -2.14
C GLY A 81 -13.64 1.23 -0.81
N ARG A 82 -13.26 0.10 -0.18
CA ARG A 82 -13.83 -0.34 1.12
C ARG A 82 -12.95 0.03 2.31
N VAL A 83 -11.63 0.05 2.13
CA VAL A 83 -10.67 0.50 3.14
C VAL A 83 -10.70 2.03 3.19
N LYS A 84 -11.13 2.58 4.33
CA LYS A 84 -11.31 4.02 4.57
C LYS A 84 -10.70 4.39 5.92
N PRO A 85 -9.37 4.60 5.99
CA PRO A 85 -8.65 4.81 7.24
C PRO A 85 -9.23 5.94 8.11
N GLU A 86 -9.79 6.98 7.49
CA GLU A 86 -10.43 8.10 8.16
C GLU A 86 -11.68 7.71 8.97
N LEU A 87 -12.46 6.74 8.50
CA LEU A 87 -13.64 6.24 9.21
C LEU A 87 -13.29 5.17 10.25
N GLN A 88 -12.14 4.53 10.06
CA GLN A 88 -11.69 3.38 10.85
C GLN A 88 -11.07 3.77 12.20
N ARG A 89 -10.63 5.02 12.38
CA ARG A 89 -9.98 5.48 13.61
C ARG A 89 -10.90 5.30 14.83
N GLY A 90 -10.34 4.74 15.90
CA GLY A 90 -11.05 4.54 17.17
C GLY A 90 -12.09 3.42 17.14
N ARG A 91 -12.10 2.58 16.10
CA ARG A 91 -12.89 1.35 15.99
C ARG A 91 -11.94 0.16 15.97
N GLU A 92 -12.44 -1.00 16.38
CA GLU A 92 -11.72 -2.25 16.14
C GLU A 92 -11.98 -2.72 14.71
N ILE A 93 -10.92 -2.78 13.92
CA ILE A 93 -11.00 -3.09 12.49
C ILE A 93 -10.36 -4.44 12.23
N TRP A 94 -11.15 -5.35 11.69
CA TRP A 94 -10.66 -6.57 11.09
C TRP A 94 -10.76 -6.44 9.58
N TYR A 95 -9.98 -7.20 8.83
CA TYR A 95 -10.11 -7.28 7.38
C TYR A 95 -10.59 -8.67 6.98
N TYR A 96 -11.64 -8.75 6.17
CA TYR A 96 -12.19 -10.02 5.69
C TYR A 96 -12.06 -10.22 4.19
N ASN A 97 -12.29 -11.46 3.79
CA ASN A 97 -11.89 -12.06 2.51
C ASN A 97 -10.38 -12.36 2.46
N TRP A 98 -9.87 -12.99 3.52
CA TRP A 98 -8.52 -13.55 3.52
C TRP A 98 -8.36 -14.48 2.30
N PRO A 99 -7.58 -14.10 1.29
CA PRO A 99 -7.46 -14.89 0.08
C PRO A 99 -6.75 -16.19 0.43
N HIS A 100 -7.33 -17.32 0.05
CA HIS A 100 -6.65 -18.61 0.05
C HIS A 100 -6.99 -19.45 -1.20
N PRO A 101 -6.94 -18.86 -2.41
CA PRO A 101 -7.26 -19.58 -3.63
C PRO A 101 -6.17 -20.59 -4.02
N LEU A 102 -6.54 -21.65 -4.74
CA LEU A 102 -5.59 -22.66 -5.27
C LEU A 102 -5.00 -22.31 -6.64
N ASP A 103 -5.63 -21.39 -7.38
CA ASP A 103 -5.38 -21.11 -8.80
C ASP A 103 -4.38 -19.98 -9.08
N HIS A 104 -3.75 -19.40 -8.06
CA HIS A 104 -2.86 -18.24 -8.26
C HIS A 104 -1.36 -18.58 -8.19
N HIS A 105 -0.60 -18.03 -9.14
CA HIS A 105 0.88 -17.91 -9.11
C HIS A 105 1.42 -16.98 -8.00
N ASN A 106 0.56 -16.46 -7.13
CA ASN A 106 0.90 -15.56 -6.03
C ASN A 106 1.02 -16.33 -4.71
N TYR A 107 2.02 -17.22 -4.66
CA TYR A 107 2.19 -18.20 -3.59
C TYR A 107 2.27 -17.60 -2.20
N ILE A 108 2.78 -16.36 -2.03
CA ILE A 108 2.92 -15.75 -0.71
C ILE A 108 1.72 -14.89 -0.29
N LYS A 109 0.75 -14.65 -1.18
CA LYS A 109 -0.36 -13.70 -0.92
C LYS A 109 -1.15 -14.04 0.35
N ASN A 110 -1.36 -15.33 0.62
CA ASN A 110 -2.08 -15.78 1.82
C ASN A 110 -1.31 -15.41 3.09
N ARG A 111 0.02 -15.54 3.06
CA ARG A 111 0.90 -15.19 4.18
C ARG A 111 1.01 -13.67 4.37
N LEU A 112 1.12 -12.93 3.26
CA LEU A 112 1.20 -11.46 3.27
C LEU A 112 -0.05 -10.78 3.80
N TYR A 113 -1.20 -11.45 3.83
CA TYR A 113 -2.43 -10.83 4.30
C TYR A 113 -2.32 -10.33 5.75
N ALA A 114 -1.61 -11.05 6.62
CA ALA A 114 -1.34 -10.60 7.99
C ALA A 114 -0.45 -9.35 8.04
N TRP A 115 0.55 -9.27 7.15
CA TRP A 115 1.37 -8.07 6.98
C TRP A 115 0.54 -6.88 6.52
N GLN A 116 -0.39 -7.11 5.57
CA GLN A 116 -1.30 -6.07 5.08
C GLN A 116 -2.28 -5.62 6.17
N ILE A 117 -2.81 -6.54 6.99
CA ILE A 117 -3.62 -6.20 8.17
C ILE A 117 -2.82 -5.29 9.09
N TYR A 118 -1.61 -5.72 9.48
CA TYR A 118 -0.74 -4.93 10.35
C TYR A 118 -0.48 -3.56 9.75
N ALA A 119 -0.13 -3.45 8.47
CA ALA A 119 0.22 -2.19 7.81
C ALA A 119 -0.94 -1.19 7.68
N ASN A 120 -2.18 -1.68 7.75
CA ASN A 120 -3.40 -0.86 7.64
C ASN A 120 -4.08 -0.62 9.00
N ASP A 121 -3.34 -0.74 10.10
CA ASP A 121 -3.84 -0.56 11.47
C ASP A 121 -5.01 -1.52 11.80
N GLY A 122 -5.05 -2.70 11.18
CA GLY A 122 -6.03 -3.75 11.49
C GLY A 122 -5.63 -4.56 12.72
N GLU A 123 -6.63 -5.00 13.49
CA GLU A 123 -6.49 -5.82 14.69
C GLU A 123 -6.70 -7.31 14.42
N GLY A 124 -7.24 -7.68 13.26
CA GLY A 124 -7.56 -9.08 12.96
C GLY A 124 -7.88 -9.34 11.49
N GLY A 125 -7.89 -10.63 11.14
CA GLY A 125 -8.34 -11.13 9.85
C GLY A 125 -9.55 -12.03 10.02
N LEU A 126 -10.49 -11.98 9.07
CA LEU A 126 -11.62 -12.92 9.02
C LEU A 126 -11.57 -13.76 7.75
N THR A 127 -11.54 -15.07 7.94
CA THR A 127 -11.95 -16.05 6.94
C THR A 127 -13.35 -16.53 7.28
N TRP A 128 -14.28 -16.43 6.33
CA TRP A 128 -15.69 -16.74 6.57
C TRP A 128 -15.92 -18.25 6.66
N GLN A 129 -15.05 -19.06 6.06
CA GLN A 129 -15.11 -20.53 6.10
C GLN A 129 -13.70 -21.15 6.16
N MET A 130 -13.60 -22.29 6.84
CA MET A 130 -12.38 -23.11 6.90
C MET A 130 -12.59 -24.54 6.40
N THR A 131 -13.79 -25.10 6.55
CA THR A 131 -14.12 -26.52 6.28
C THR A 131 -15.29 -26.67 5.31
N ALA A 132 -15.62 -25.65 4.51
CA ALA A 132 -16.84 -25.70 3.75
C ALA A 132 -16.74 -26.62 2.54
N THR A 133 -17.77 -27.44 2.37
CA THR A 133 -18.03 -28.26 1.20
C THR A 133 -19.43 -27.92 0.70
N PRO A 134 -19.61 -27.49 -0.55
CA PRO A 134 -20.84 -26.86 -1.03
C PRO A 134 -21.98 -27.86 -1.32
N GLY A 135 -22.13 -28.90 -0.51
CA GLY A 135 -23.12 -29.96 -0.71
C GLY A 135 -22.56 -31.34 -0.38
N ALA A 136 -23.44 -32.34 -0.30
CA ALA A 136 -23.06 -33.74 -0.08
C ALA A 136 -22.47 -34.38 -1.35
N GLU A 137 -22.72 -33.77 -2.50
CA GLU A 137 -22.33 -34.19 -3.85
C GLU A 137 -20.95 -33.71 -4.29
N VAL A 138 -20.33 -32.81 -3.53
CA VAL A 138 -18.99 -32.28 -3.84
C VAL A 138 -17.96 -32.93 -2.93
N ASN A 139 -17.11 -33.78 -3.50
CA ASN A 139 -16.01 -34.38 -2.76
C ASN A 139 -14.90 -33.33 -2.57
N PRO A 140 -14.60 -32.87 -1.34
CA PRO A 140 -13.57 -31.85 -1.11
C PRO A 140 -12.19 -32.27 -1.60
N TRP A 141 -11.91 -33.57 -1.73
CA TRP A 141 -10.61 -34.07 -2.17
C TRP A 141 -10.39 -34.03 -3.68
N THR A 142 -11.46 -34.05 -4.46
CA THR A 142 -11.37 -34.22 -5.93
C THR A 142 -12.17 -33.20 -6.74
N ASP A 143 -13.08 -32.46 -6.10
CA ASP A 143 -14.06 -31.60 -6.78
C ASP A 143 -14.00 -30.13 -6.32
N LEU A 144 -12.82 -29.62 -5.92
CA LEU A 144 -12.69 -28.24 -5.40
C LEU A 144 -13.03 -27.17 -6.44
N GLU A 145 -12.92 -27.50 -7.72
CA GLU A 145 -13.34 -26.66 -8.82
C GLU A 145 -14.87 -26.45 -8.89
N LYS A 146 -15.65 -27.33 -8.24
CA LYS A 146 -17.11 -27.20 -8.11
C LYS A 146 -17.52 -26.32 -6.93
N THR A 147 -16.56 -25.84 -6.15
CA THR A 147 -16.77 -24.86 -5.08
C THR A 147 -16.69 -23.43 -5.61
N TYR A 148 -17.16 -22.44 -4.82
CA TYR A 148 -17.23 -21.02 -5.16
C TYR A 148 -16.08 -20.52 -6.05
N ARG A 149 -14.85 -20.57 -5.54
CA ARG A 149 -13.59 -20.39 -6.28
C ARG A 149 -12.69 -21.51 -5.81
N ASN A 150 -11.86 -22.07 -6.70
CA ASN A 150 -11.08 -23.27 -6.44
C ASN A 150 -10.36 -23.23 -5.07
N GLY A 151 -10.93 -23.94 -4.09
CA GLY A 151 -10.43 -24.05 -2.71
C GLY A 151 -10.63 -22.83 -1.80
N HIS A 152 -11.24 -21.73 -2.24
CA HIS A 152 -11.37 -20.46 -1.49
C HIS A 152 -12.18 -20.54 -0.20
N ASN A 153 -12.79 -21.69 0.13
CA ASN A 153 -13.56 -21.84 1.36
C ASN A 153 -13.14 -23.06 2.20
N THR A 154 -12.04 -23.70 1.79
CA THR A 154 -11.60 -24.98 2.36
C THR A 154 -10.10 -24.90 2.59
N THR A 155 -9.71 -24.57 3.82
CA THR A 155 -8.31 -24.59 4.30
C THR A 155 -8.03 -25.80 5.21
N LEU A 156 -9.08 -26.52 5.58
CA LEU A 156 -9.09 -27.78 6.30
C LEU A 156 -9.95 -28.78 5.52
N PHE A 157 -9.41 -29.97 5.27
CA PHE A 157 -10.11 -31.06 4.61
C PHE A 157 -10.70 -32.00 5.67
N PRO A 158 -11.80 -32.71 5.38
CA PRO A 158 -12.27 -33.78 6.26
C PRO A 158 -11.22 -34.88 6.37
N ALA A 159 -11.38 -35.78 7.32
CA ALA A 159 -10.50 -36.93 7.45
C ALA A 159 -10.51 -37.81 6.18
N LEU A 160 -9.36 -38.41 5.85
CA LEU A 160 -9.25 -39.40 4.76
C LEU A 160 -9.94 -40.73 5.11
N ASN A 161 -10.00 -41.07 6.40
CA ASN A 161 -10.58 -42.30 6.91
C ASN A 161 -11.60 -42.00 8.01
N PRO A 162 -12.64 -42.85 8.20
CA PRO A 162 -13.57 -42.73 9.31
C PRO A 162 -12.83 -42.67 10.66
N GLY A 163 -13.21 -41.72 11.52
CA GLY A 163 -12.57 -41.51 12.83
C GLY A 163 -11.25 -40.75 12.81
N GLY A 164 -10.74 -40.35 11.63
CA GLY A 164 -9.56 -39.47 11.54
C GLY A 164 -9.87 -38.00 11.88
N GLY A 165 -8.81 -37.20 12.05
CA GLY A 165 -8.91 -35.75 12.24
C GLY A 165 -8.99 -34.95 10.93
N LEU A 166 -9.29 -33.66 11.04
CA LEU A 166 -9.20 -32.72 9.92
C LEU A 166 -7.77 -32.67 9.37
N VAL A 167 -7.63 -32.58 8.05
CA VAL A 167 -6.33 -32.52 7.37
C VAL A 167 -6.01 -31.06 7.00
N PRO A 168 -4.94 -30.47 7.54
CA PRO A 168 -4.57 -29.09 7.22
C PRO A 168 -3.99 -28.96 5.82
N THR A 169 -4.16 -27.77 5.23
CA THR A 169 -3.58 -27.43 3.92
C THR A 169 -2.28 -26.66 4.07
N LEU A 170 -1.46 -26.66 3.00
CA LEU A 170 -0.33 -25.73 2.88
C LEU A 170 -0.78 -24.26 2.98
N ARG A 171 -1.99 -23.93 2.51
CA ARG A 171 -2.57 -22.58 2.63
C ARG A 171 -2.86 -22.19 4.07
N LEU A 172 -3.34 -23.13 4.89
CA LEU A 172 -3.50 -22.89 6.33
C LEU A 172 -2.14 -22.71 7.03
N ALA A 173 -1.12 -23.47 6.63
CA ALA A 173 0.24 -23.27 7.13
C ALA A 173 0.75 -21.86 6.82
N GLN A 174 0.51 -21.34 5.61
CA GLN A 174 0.84 -19.96 5.25
C GLN A 174 0.07 -18.91 6.06
N VAL A 175 -1.21 -19.15 6.36
CA VAL A 175 -1.99 -18.27 7.26
C VAL A 175 -1.34 -18.23 8.63
N ARG A 176 -1.03 -19.41 9.20
CA ARG A 176 -0.35 -19.52 10.49
C ARG A 176 1.01 -18.80 10.49
N GLU A 177 1.85 -19.03 9.49
CA GLU A 177 3.14 -18.34 9.36
C GLU A 177 2.96 -16.82 9.22
N GLY A 178 1.92 -16.36 8.54
CA GLY A 178 1.60 -14.93 8.44
C GLY A 178 1.22 -14.33 9.80
N LEU A 179 0.50 -15.10 10.64
CA LEU A 179 0.21 -14.68 12.02
C LEU A 179 1.48 -14.62 12.87
N ASP A 180 2.36 -15.62 12.76
CA ASP A 180 3.67 -15.60 13.43
C ASP A 180 4.51 -14.39 12.98
N ASP A 181 4.47 -14.04 11.69
CA ASP A 181 5.13 -12.83 11.17
C ASP A 181 4.53 -11.55 11.78
N ALA A 182 3.20 -11.47 11.95
CA ALA A 182 2.56 -10.31 12.57
C ALA A 182 2.97 -10.15 14.05
N ASP A 183 3.17 -11.25 14.77
CA ASP A 183 3.72 -11.22 16.13
C ASP A 183 5.16 -10.69 16.13
N TYR A 184 5.99 -11.05 15.14
CA TYR A 184 7.34 -10.50 15.00
C TYR A 184 7.31 -8.99 14.73
N LEU A 185 6.41 -8.52 13.87
CA LEU A 185 6.21 -7.09 13.61
C LEU A 185 5.82 -6.35 14.90
N LYS A 186 4.91 -6.91 15.69
CA LYS A 186 4.49 -6.33 16.99
C LYS A 186 5.59 -6.37 18.04
N LEU A 187 6.40 -7.44 18.05
CA LEU A 187 7.52 -7.57 18.97
C LEU A 187 8.61 -6.54 18.66
N LEU A 188 8.96 -6.35 17.37
CA LEU A 188 9.88 -5.30 16.96
C LEU A 188 9.35 -3.90 17.31
N GLU A 189 8.07 -3.63 17.03
CA GLU A 189 7.40 -2.38 17.40
C GLU A 189 7.55 -2.10 18.90
N ALA A 190 7.23 -3.09 19.75
CA ALA A 190 7.32 -2.96 21.20
C ALA A 190 8.76 -2.78 21.69
N LYS A 191 9.73 -3.50 21.11
CA LYS A 191 11.16 -3.37 21.46
C LYS A 191 11.68 -1.97 21.14
N VAL A 192 11.38 -1.47 19.94
CA VAL A 192 11.76 -0.11 19.56
C VAL A 192 11.08 0.90 20.46
N GLU A 193 9.79 0.75 20.75
CA GLU A 193 9.03 1.68 21.61
C GLU A 193 9.57 1.70 23.05
N GLN A 194 10.01 0.56 23.58
CA GLN A 194 10.63 0.44 24.91
C GLN A 194 11.91 1.28 25.03
N HIS A 195 12.75 1.31 23.99
CA HIS A 195 14.02 2.03 23.99
C HIS A 195 13.93 3.46 23.44
N PHE A 196 13.02 3.68 22.49
CA PHE A 196 12.85 4.91 21.72
C PHE A 196 11.35 5.22 21.54
N PRO A 197 10.67 5.75 22.58
CA PRO A 197 9.24 6.02 22.53
C PRO A 197 8.83 6.92 21.35
N GLY A 198 7.75 6.55 20.67
CA GLY A 198 7.22 7.20 19.48
C GLY A 198 7.81 6.70 18.16
N HIS A 199 8.78 5.79 18.18
CA HIS A 199 9.47 5.31 16.97
C HIS A 199 9.10 3.89 16.55
N GLY A 200 8.42 3.10 17.40
CA GLY A 200 8.19 1.67 17.13
C GLY A 200 7.43 1.41 15.84
N ARG A 201 6.26 2.04 15.70
CA ARG A 201 5.40 1.88 14.52
C ARG A 201 6.08 2.36 13.23
N ALA A 202 6.80 3.47 13.30
CA ALA A 202 7.50 4.04 12.16
C ALA A 202 8.60 3.09 11.67
N ARG A 203 9.39 2.48 12.58
CA ARG A 203 10.44 1.53 12.20
C ARG A 203 9.88 0.32 11.47
N VAL A 204 8.80 -0.27 11.99
CA VAL A 204 8.19 -1.43 11.34
C VAL A 204 7.61 -1.08 9.97
N ALA A 205 7.01 0.10 9.83
CA ALA A 205 6.52 0.58 8.54
C ALA A 205 7.64 0.71 7.48
N GLU A 206 8.85 1.11 7.87
CA GLU A 206 10.02 1.17 6.98
C GLU A 206 10.41 -0.23 6.45
N VAL A 207 10.42 -1.24 7.33
CA VAL A 207 10.75 -2.62 6.96
C VAL A 207 9.68 -3.21 6.03
N ILE A 208 8.41 -3.02 6.38
CA ILE A 208 7.27 -3.54 5.60
C ILE A 208 7.23 -2.94 4.18
N LYS A 209 7.66 -1.69 4.01
CA LYS A 209 7.58 -0.97 2.73
C LYS A 209 8.33 -1.65 1.58
N GLU A 210 9.37 -2.43 1.86
CA GLU A 210 10.05 -3.24 0.84
C GLU A 210 9.11 -4.25 0.19
N LEU A 211 8.19 -4.81 0.98
CA LEU A 211 7.27 -5.84 0.57
C LEU A 211 5.91 -5.27 0.16
N LEU A 212 5.47 -4.20 0.82
CA LEU A 212 4.22 -3.47 0.58
C LEU A 212 4.51 -2.01 0.18
N PRO A 213 4.96 -1.76 -1.05
CA PRO A 213 5.42 -0.43 -1.48
C PRO A 213 4.29 0.61 -1.51
N GLU A 214 3.07 0.18 -1.84
CA GLU A 214 1.89 1.03 -1.88
C GLU A 214 0.73 0.36 -1.14
N LEU A 215 0.35 0.93 0.00
CA LEU A 215 -0.80 0.47 0.75
C LEU A 215 -2.12 0.89 0.06
N PRO A 216 -3.19 0.08 0.17
CA PRO A 216 -3.26 -1.10 1.02
C PRO A 216 -3.17 -2.44 0.26
N PHE A 217 -3.07 -2.40 -1.08
CA PHE A 217 -3.25 -3.58 -1.93
C PHE A 217 -1.99 -4.05 -2.66
N ASP A 218 -1.00 -3.19 -2.87
CA ASP A 218 0.17 -3.54 -3.67
C ASP A 218 1.20 -4.27 -2.82
N PHE A 219 1.81 -5.29 -3.42
CA PHE A 219 2.84 -6.08 -2.78
C PHE A 219 3.83 -6.64 -3.81
N VAL A 220 5.04 -6.93 -3.35
CA VAL A 220 6.07 -7.64 -4.13
C VAL A 220 5.88 -9.14 -3.93
N ASN A 221 5.57 -9.88 -5.01
CA ASN A 221 5.41 -11.33 -4.98
C ASN A 221 6.78 -12.05 -5.00
N ASP A 222 7.60 -11.83 -3.98
CA ASP A 222 8.94 -12.41 -3.82
C ASP A 222 9.07 -13.09 -2.45
N SER A 223 9.12 -14.42 -2.44
CA SER A 223 9.28 -15.19 -1.21
C SER A 223 10.64 -15.01 -0.57
N ASN A 224 11.71 -14.85 -1.36
CA ASN A 224 13.06 -14.68 -0.81
C ASN A 224 13.14 -13.35 -0.07
N LEU A 225 12.54 -12.29 -0.63
CA LEU A 225 12.43 -11.00 0.05
C LEU A 225 11.63 -11.13 1.37
N LEU A 226 10.47 -11.80 1.36
CA LEU A 226 9.69 -12.02 2.59
C LEU A 226 10.52 -12.71 3.68
N TYR A 227 11.22 -13.80 3.35
CA TYR A 227 12.06 -14.51 4.32
C TYR A 227 13.26 -13.67 4.79
N ALA A 228 13.90 -12.93 3.89
CA ALA A 228 14.99 -12.02 4.25
C ALA A 228 14.53 -10.91 5.20
N LEU A 229 13.34 -10.34 4.99
CA LEU A 229 12.77 -9.34 5.89
C LEU A 229 12.39 -9.93 7.24
N ARG A 230 11.84 -11.15 7.26
CA ARG A 230 11.57 -11.86 8.53
C ARG A 230 12.84 -12.08 9.34
N GLU A 231 13.91 -12.52 8.69
CA GLU A 231 15.22 -12.69 9.35
C GLU A 231 15.78 -11.36 9.84
N LYS A 232 15.67 -10.30 9.03
CA LYS A 232 16.04 -8.94 9.44
C LYS A 232 15.27 -8.48 10.68
N ILE A 233 13.96 -8.73 10.74
CA ILE A 233 13.13 -8.39 11.90
C ILE A 233 13.59 -9.16 13.15
N ALA A 234 13.83 -10.47 13.00
CA ALA A 234 14.31 -11.31 14.11
C ALA A 234 15.67 -10.82 14.63
N ALA A 235 16.63 -10.58 13.74
CA ALA A 235 17.94 -10.05 14.09
C ALA A 235 17.83 -8.66 14.74
N GLU A 236 16.99 -7.77 14.22
CA GLU A 236 16.78 -6.45 14.83
C GLU A 236 16.19 -6.55 16.24
N ILE A 237 15.24 -7.47 16.48
CA ILE A 237 14.69 -7.73 17.82
C ILE A 237 15.80 -8.13 18.80
N GLU A 238 16.68 -9.05 18.40
CA GLU A 238 17.81 -9.49 19.23
C GLU A 238 18.86 -8.39 19.42
N ASP A 239 19.13 -7.58 18.40
CA ASP A 239 20.08 -6.47 18.48
C ASP A 239 19.67 -5.38 19.50
N PHE A 240 18.38 -5.25 19.84
CA PHE A 240 17.94 -4.34 20.91
C PHE A 240 18.33 -4.84 22.31
N GLU A 241 18.77 -6.10 22.46
CA GLU A 241 19.31 -6.63 23.72
C GLU A 241 20.84 -6.41 23.86
N VAL A 242 21.50 -5.92 22.81
CA VAL A 242 22.96 -5.77 22.76
C VAL A 242 23.38 -4.31 22.71
N ALA A 243 24.34 -3.93 23.55
CA ALA A 243 24.90 -2.57 23.56
C ALA A 243 25.93 -2.36 22.41
N PRO A 244 25.95 -1.17 21.76
CA PRO A 244 25.05 -0.04 22.01
C PRO A 244 23.66 -0.25 21.40
N VAL A 245 22.64 -0.03 22.24
CA VAL A 245 21.24 0.03 21.77
C VAL A 245 21.07 1.31 20.98
N ALA A 246 20.75 1.19 19.69
CA ALA A 246 20.62 2.35 18.83
C ALA A 246 19.55 2.14 17.76
N LEU A 247 18.98 3.26 17.32
CA LEU A 247 18.04 3.33 16.21
C LEU A 247 18.51 4.40 15.22
N VAL A 248 18.48 4.07 13.93
CA VAL A 248 18.78 5.02 12.85
C VAL A 248 17.54 5.17 11.99
N CYS A 249 16.91 6.33 12.07
CA CYS A 249 15.83 6.77 11.19
C CYS A 249 16.41 7.63 10.05
N SER A 250 15.73 7.66 8.91
CA SER A 250 16.18 8.47 7.78
C SER A 250 15.04 9.22 7.09
N ASN A 251 15.36 10.36 6.49
CA ASN A 251 14.50 11.08 5.57
C ASN A 251 15.26 11.32 4.24
N PRO A 252 14.82 10.71 3.12
CA PRO A 252 13.67 9.81 3.02
C PRO A 252 13.87 8.49 3.79
N ALA A 253 12.78 7.78 4.06
CA ALA A 253 12.80 6.52 4.81
C ALA A 253 13.70 5.45 4.15
N GLU A 254 14.22 4.51 4.94
CA GLU A 254 14.96 3.35 4.41
C GLU A 254 14.15 2.65 3.30
N ASN A 255 14.85 2.13 2.29
CA ASN A 255 14.29 1.44 1.13
C ASN A 255 13.42 2.29 0.21
N SER A 256 13.44 3.62 0.38
CA SER A 256 12.76 4.53 -0.53
C SER A 256 13.53 4.76 -1.83
N ALA A 257 12.78 5.01 -2.90
CA ALA A 257 13.31 5.59 -4.12
C ALA A 257 13.12 7.11 -4.11
N THR A 258 14.22 7.87 -4.21
CA THR A 258 14.23 9.33 -4.05
C THR A 258 14.85 10.03 -5.25
N GLU A 259 14.39 11.24 -5.55
CA GLU A 259 15.04 12.12 -6.52
C GLU A 259 16.11 13.00 -5.86
N PHE A 260 16.15 13.07 -4.54
CA PHE A 260 17.11 13.87 -3.78
C PHE A 260 18.37 13.07 -3.49
N SER A 261 19.54 13.66 -3.74
CA SER A 261 20.84 13.06 -3.41
C SER A 261 21.22 13.20 -1.94
N ARG A 262 20.40 13.82 -1.10
CA ARG A 262 20.67 14.02 0.33
C ARG A 262 19.71 13.18 1.15
N VAL A 263 20.25 12.40 2.07
CA VAL A 263 19.51 11.68 3.10
C VAL A 263 19.88 12.27 4.45
N GLN A 264 18.88 12.68 5.21
CA GLN A 264 19.08 13.09 6.60
C GLN A 264 18.89 11.87 7.50
N PHE A 265 19.92 11.51 8.26
CA PHE A 265 19.84 10.52 9.31
C PHE A 265 19.54 11.19 10.66
N THR A 266 18.63 10.58 11.43
CA THR A 266 18.49 10.80 12.86
C THR A 266 18.96 9.54 13.57
N VAL A 267 20.09 9.63 14.26
CA VAL A 267 20.66 8.55 15.08
C VAL A 267 20.23 8.78 16.53
N LEU A 268 19.56 7.79 17.11
CA LEU A 268 19.18 7.74 18.51
C LEU A 268 20.04 6.67 19.18
N ALA A 269 20.85 7.06 20.16
CA ALA A 269 21.78 6.17 20.85
C ALA A 269 22.16 6.75 22.22
N PRO A 270 22.95 6.04 23.05
CA PRO A 270 23.45 6.58 24.31
C PRO A 270 24.26 7.86 24.13
N GLU A 271 24.27 8.71 25.16
CA GLU A 271 25.06 9.93 25.20
C GLU A 271 26.55 9.65 24.96
N ASN A 272 27.22 10.50 24.19
CA ASN A 272 28.63 10.36 23.82
C ASN A 272 28.96 9.19 22.88
N ALA A 273 27.96 8.49 22.31
CA ALA A 273 28.21 7.53 21.24
C ALA A 273 28.81 8.25 20.02
N GLN A 274 29.90 7.70 19.48
CA GLN A 274 30.54 8.21 18.27
C GLN A 274 29.85 7.59 17.06
N VAL A 275 29.58 8.41 16.04
CA VAL A 275 28.90 7.97 14.82
C VAL A 275 29.80 8.18 13.63
N ALA A 276 29.91 7.16 12.78
CA ALA A 276 30.47 7.26 11.44
C ALA A 276 29.44 6.84 10.39
N ILE A 277 29.44 7.53 9.24
CA ILE A 277 28.53 7.26 8.13
C ILE A 277 29.34 7.08 6.87
N ALA A 278 29.12 5.96 6.17
CA ALA A 278 29.89 5.59 4.99
C ALA A 278 31.43 5.61 5.25
N GLY A 279 31.84 5.15 6.43
CA GLY A 279 33.23 5.11 6.88
C GLY A 279 33.84 6.47 7.25
N GLN A 280 33.06 7.56 7.26
CA GLN A 280 33.53 8.90 7.64
C GLN A 280 32.98 9.31 9.01
N PRO A 281 33.79 9.92 9.90
CA PRO A 281 33.30 10.47 11.16
C PRO A 281 32.17 11.48 10.93
N ALA A 282 31.02 11.24 11.53
CA ALA A 282 29.79 12.00 11.34
C ALA A 282 29.45 12.90 12.53
N GLY A 283 29.84 12.51 13.75
CA GLY A 283 29.63 13.30 14.95
C GLY A 283 29.54 12.46 16.22
N VAL A 284 29.10 13.09 17.30
CA VAL A 284 28.88 12.45 18.61
C VAL A 284 27.43 12.73 19.04
N VAL A 285 26.76 11.71 19.58
CA VAL A 285 25.38 11.81 20.07
C VAL A 285 25.30 12.70 21.30
N GLN A 286 24.41 13.71 21.25
CA GLN A 286 24.17 14.68 22.32
C GLN A 286 22.68 14.77 22.65
N GLY A 287 22.33 14.73 23.93
CA GLY A 287 20.93 14.65 24.36
C GLY A 287 20.21 13.40 23.81
N GLY A 288 20.93 12.28 23.66
CA GLY A 288 20.42 11.04 23.10
C GLY A 288 20.12 11.06 21.59
N ARG A 289 20.54 12.11 20.86
CA ARG A 289 20.28 12.26 19.42
C ARG A 289 21.48 12.84 18.66
N LEU A 290 21.64 12.42 17.40
CA LEU A 290 22.46 13.10 16.40
C LEU A 290 21.65 13.22 15.09
N GLN A 291 21.67 14.40 14.48
CA GLN A 291 21.20 14.61 13.11
C GLN A 291 22.40 14.83 12.21
N VAL A 292 22.45 14.11 11.10
CA VAL A 292 23.55 14.23 10.14
C VAL A 292 23.04 13.92 8.75
N ASP A 293 23.61 14.59 7.77
CA ASP A 293 23.26 14.42 6.38
C ASP A 293 24.32 13.62 5.65
N CYS A 294 23.87 12.76 4.74
CA CYS A 294 24.70 11.94 3.89
C CYS A 294 24.28 12.11 2.44
N GLU A 295 25.27 12.13 1.56
CA GLU A 295 25.05 12.24 0.12
C GLU A 295 24.99 10.84 -0.51
N LEU A 296 23.96 10.60 -1.32
CA LEU A 296 23.87 9.47 -2.24
C LEU A 296 24.77 9.76 -3.44
N THR A 297 25.80 8.95 -3.60
CA THR A 297 26.87 9.18 -4.59
C THR A 297 26.66 8.42 -5.89
N CYS A 298 25.66 7.55 -5.97
CA CYS A 298 25.31 6.83 -7.19
C CYS A 298 23.81 6.86 -7.51
N VAL A 299 23.46 6.98 -8.80
CA VAL A 299 22.15 6.63 -9.35
C VAL A 299 21.93 5.12 -9.19
N GLY A 300 20.71 4.75 -8.81
CA GLY A 300 20.38 3.37 -8.48
C GLY A 300 20.61 3.12 -6.99
N GLU A 301 21.07 1.92 -6.66
CA GLU A 301 21.17 1.48 -5.28
C GLU A 301 22.36 2.08 -4.55
N ASN A 302 22.11 2.63 -3.36
CA ASN A 302 23.10 3.09 -2.40
C ASN A 302 22.91 2.31 -1.11
N ASN A 303 23.99 1.70 -0.59
CA ASN A 303 24.01 1.03 0.71
C ASN A 303 24.94 1.81 1.64
N ILE A 304 24.37 2.44 2.67
CA ILE A 304 25.09 3.30 3.60
C ILE A 304 25.21 2.57 4.94
N ALA A 305 26.45 2.30 5.36
CA ALA A 305 26.74 1.84 6.70
C ALA A 305 26.72 3.02 7.68
N VAL A 306 25.98 2.86 8.78
CA VAL A 306 25.98 3.77 9.93
C VAL A 306 26.56 3.01 11.11
N GLU A 307 27.78 3.39 11.49
CA GLU A 307 28.54 2.76 12.57
C GLU A 307 28.39 3.61 13.84
N ILE A 308 28.07 2.96 14.94
CA ILE A 308 27.80 3.60 16.23
C ILE A 308 28.67 2.92 17.27
N GLU A 309 29.67 3.64 17.77
CA GLU A 309 30.59 3.17 18.81
C GLU A 309 30.24 3.81 20.16
N HIS A 310 30.13 2.99 21.20
CA HIS A 310 29.97 3.46 22.57
C HIS A 310 30.64 2.49 23.53
N GLN A 311 31.52 2.99 24.40
CA GLN A 311 32.27 2.21 25.39
C GLN A 311 33.03 1.01 24.79
N GLY A 312 33.68 1.24 23.64
CA GLY A 312 34.49 0.23 22.94
C GLY A 312 33.69 -0.89 22.27
N ARG A 313 32.35 -0.76 22.18
CA ARG A 313 31.48 -1.63 21.40
C ARG A 313 30.94 -0.88 20.21
N THR A 314 30.90 -1.55 19.06
CA THR A 314 30.44 -0.97 17.80
C THR A 314 29.23 -1.73 17.29
N ARG A 315 28.20 -0.99 16.88
CA ARG A 315 27.04 -1.50 16.14
C ARG A 315 27.06 -0.91 14.73
N VAL A 316 26.81 -1.75 13.73
CA VAL A 316 26.76 -1.33 12.32
C VAL A 316 25.36 -1.56 11.77
N LEU A 317 24.75 -0.50 11.25
CA LEU A 317 23.43 -0.53 10.66
C LEU A 317 23.52 -0.15 9.19
N ASN A 318 23.16 -1.08 8.30
CA ASN A 318 23.12 -0.81 6.86
C ASN A 318 21.77 -0.21 6.47
N ARG A 319 21.79 0.81 5.62
CA ARG A 319 20.60 1.51 5.11
C ARG A 319 20.64 1.58 3.60
N ARG A 320 19.59 1.08 2.95
CA ARG A 320 19.48 1.03 1.49
C ARG A 320 18.60 2.15 0.97
N PHE A 321 19.02 2.80 -0.11
CA PHE A 321 18.26 3.82 -0.83
C PHE A 321 18.40 3.63 -2.32
N VAL A 322 17.39 4.06 -3.09
CA VAL A 322 17.48 4.10 -4.55
C VAL A 322 17.43 5.55 -5.03
N LEU A 323 18.55 6.08 -5.52
CA LEU A 323 18.58 7.39 -6.15
C LEU A 323 18.04 7.26 -7.58
N LYS A 324 16.89 7.86 -7.85
CA LYS A 324 16.31 7.89 -9.19
C LYS A 324 17.23 8.65 -10.14
N ARG A 325 17.27 8.22 -11.40
CA ARG A 325 17.97 8.91 -12.47
C ARG A 325 17.45 10.35 -12.56
N ASP A 326 18.36 11.31 -12.54
CA ASP A 326 18.00 12.72 -12.61
C ASP A 326 17.28 13.03 -13.94
N PRO A 327 16.06 13.58 -13.91
CA PRO A 327 15.34 14.00 -15.11
C PRO A 327 16.12 14.96 -16.00
N ASN A 328 17.05 15.75 -15.44
CA ASN A 328 17.91 16.65 -16.18
C ASN A 328 18.90 15.92 -17.09
N LEU A 329 19.36 14.71 -16.75
CA LEU A 329 20.19 13.91 -17.65
C LEU A 329 19.43 13.57 -18.94
N GLN A 330 18.16 13.16 -18.81
CA GLN A 330 17.30 12.87 -19.96
C GLN A 330 17.02 14.13 -20.79
N LYS A 331 16.75 15.26 -20.12
CA LYS A 331 16.56 16.53 -20.82
C LYS A 331 17.83 16.99 -21.54
N LEU A 332 19.00 16.78 -20.94
CA LEU A 332 20.30 17.13 -21.52
C LEU A 332 20.57 16.29 -22.77
N GLU A 333 20.27 14.99 -22.72
CA GLU A 333 20.35 14.07 -23.86
C GLU A 333 19.43 14.51 -25.01
N GLN A 334 18.18 14.84 -24.71
CA GLN A 334 17.23 15.37 -25.71
C GLN A 334 17.67 16.72 -26.30
N LEU A 335 18.32 17.56 -25.48
CA LEU A 335 18.80 18.86 -25.90
C LEU A 335 20.06 18.76 -26.76
N ALA A 336 20.97 17.85 -26.44
CA ALA A 336 22.12 17.51 -27.27
C ALA A 336 21.69 17.11 -28.69
N ALA A 337 20.72 16.20 -28.81
CA ALA A 337 20.14 15.80 -30.10
C ALA A 337 19.50 16.98 -30.87
N LYS A 338 18.93 17.96 -30.16
CA LYS A 338 18.37 19.17 -30.78
C LYS A 338 19.47 20.12 -31.25
N LEU A 339 20.54 20.32 -30.48
CA LEU A 339 21.67 21.16 -30.87
C LEU A 339 22.29 20.68 -32.19
N GLU A 340 22.50 19.37 -32.33
CA GLU A 340 23.04 18.75 -33.55
C GLU A 340 22.14 18.95 -34.77
N LYS A 341 20.82 18.88 -34.58
CA LYS A 341 19.86 19.17 -35.66
C LYS A 341 19.97 20.61 -36.17
N PHE A 342 20.45 21.53 -35.33
CA PHE A 342 20.76 22.93 -35.70
C PHE A 342 22.24 23.13 -36.04
N SER A 343 23.01 22.05 -36.25
CA SER A 343 24.44 22.08 -36.53
C SER A 343 25.29 22.80 -35.47
N LEU A 344 24.84 22.77 -34.20
CA LEU A 344 25.58 23.27 -33.05
C LEU A 344 26.32 22.10 -32.37
N SER A 345 27.51 22.36 -31.80
CA SER A 345 28.24 21.33 -31.03
C SER A 345 27.46 20.92 -29.77
N ALA A 346 27.38 19.62 -29.53
CA ALA A 346 26.76 19.00 -28.36
C ALA A 346 27.75 18.11 -27.58
N ASP A 347 29.05 18.30 -27.79
CA ASP A 347 30.10 17.40 -27.30
C ASP A 347 30.16 17.37 -25.77
N ALA A 348 30.04 18.55 -25.14
CA ALA A 348 30.03 18.68 -23.68
C ALA A 348 28.82 17.96 -23.05
N GLU A 349 27.64 18.08 -23.65
CA GLU A 349 26.42 17.41 -23.20
C GLU A 349 26.55 15.89 -23.32
N ARG A 350 27.00 15.39 -24.47
CA ARG A 350 27.18 13.95 -24.70
C ARG A 350 28.23 13.36 -23.78
N ALA A 351 29.39 14.02 -23.66
CA ALA A 351 30.45 13.59 -22.76
C ALA A 351 29.96 13.54 -21.31
N PHE A 352 29.17 14.53 -20.89
CA PHE A 352 28.57 14.54 -19.55
C PHE A 352 27.58 13.39 -19.36
N VAL A 353 26.63 13.18 -20.27
CA VAL A 353 25.66 12.06 -20.17
C VAL A 353 26.37 10.70 -20.18
N GLN A 354 27.40 10.53 -21.02
CA GLN A 354 28.16 9.30 -21.11
C GLN A 354 28.99 9.03 -19.85
N ALA A 355 29.60 10.06 -19.26
CA ALA A 355 30.41 9.92 -18.05
C ALA A 355 29.60 9.41 -16.84
N HIS A 356 28.31 9.71 -16.78
CA HIS A 356 27.43 9.31 -15.66
C HIS A 356 26.48 8.16 -16.05
N ALA A 357 26.73 7.48 -17.18
CA ALA A 357 26.01 6.26 -17.55
C ALA A 357 26.34 5.09 -16.60
N SER A 358 27.51 5.13 -15.96
CA SER A 358 28.01 4.13 -15.00
C SER A 358 27.42 4.26 -13.60
N GLY A 359 26.66 5.33 -13.33
CA GLY A 359 25.90 5.49 -12.09
C GLY A 359 26.47 6.46 -11.07
N ALA A 360 27.78 6.76 -11.03
CA ALA A 360 28.29 7.82 -10.13
C ALA A 360 27.60 9.16 -10.45
N TYR A 361 26.98 9.80 -9.45
CA TYR A 361 26.17 11.01 -9.67
C TYR A 361 25.87 11.80 -8.38
N THR A 362 26.87 12.58 -7.98
CA THR A 362 26.88 13.50 -6.83
C THR A 362 26.00 14.74 -7.04
N LEU A 363 25.77 15.50 -5.97
CA LEU A 363 25.13 16.80 -5.97
C LEU A 363 25.90 17.81 -6.83
N ALA A 364 27.23 17.81 -6.76
CA ALA A 364 28.05 18.68 -7.61
C ALA A 364 27.88 18.36 -9.10
N GLU A 365 27.71 17.08 -9.44
CA GLU A 365 27.42 16.64 -10.81
C GLU A 365 26.00 17.02 -11.24
N ARG A 366 25.00 16.95 -10.35
CA ARG A 366 23.64 17.47 -10.60
C ARG A 366 23.61 18.96 -10.89
N GLU A 367 24.34 19.74 -10.10
CA GLU A 367 24.48 21.18 -10.34
C GLU A 367 25.19 21.46 -11.67
N LYS A 368 26.25 20.71 -11.98
CA LYS A 368 26.95 20.80 -13.27
C LYS A 368 26.03 20.44 -14.43
N CYS A 369 25.22 19.39 -14.31
CA CYS A 369 24.22 19.00 -15.30
C CYS A 369 23.20 20.12 -15.52
N SER A 370 22.74 20.76 -14.45
CA SER A 370 21.78 21.87 -14.52
C SER A 370 22.37 23.10 -15.21
N ARG A 371 23.65 23.42 -14.93
CA ARG A 371 24.38 24.49 -15.63
C ARG A 371 24.53 24.20 -17.12
N LEU A 372 25.02 23.00 -17.48
CA LEU A 372 25.15 22.56 -18.87
C LEU A 372 23.82 22.62 -19.62
N LEU A 373 22.73 22.21 -18.96
CA LEU A 373 21.40 22.29 -19.52
C LEU A 373 20.97 23.73 -19.83
N ALA A 374 21.23 24.68 -18.92
CA ALA A 374 20.94 26.09 -19.12
C ALA A 374 21.77 26.69 -20.27
N GLU A 375 23.07 26.40 -20.32
CA GLU A 375 23.98 26.85 -21.37
C GLU A 375 23.58 26.31 -22.76
N ALA A 376 23.27 25.02 -22.85
CA ALA A 376 22.78 24.39 -24.07
C ALA A 376 21.44 25.01 -24.54
N GLN A 377 20.54 25.35 -23.62
CA GLN A 377 19.29 26.03 -23.96
C GLN A 377 19.54 27.43 -24.51
N GLN A 378 20.45 28.19 -23.89
CA GLN A 378 20.84 29.52 -24.38
C GLN A 378 21.45 29.45 -25.79
N ARG A 379 22.34 28.49 -26.04
CA ARG A 379 22.93 28.28 -27.38
C ARG A 379 21.86 27.97 -28.43
N LEU A 380 20.90 27.10 -28.11
CA LEU A 380 19.80 26.76 -29.02
C LEU A 380 18.89 27.98 -29.31
N ILE A 381 18.61 28.80 -28.30
CA ILE A 381 17.81 30.01 -28.45
C ILE A 381 18.56 31.03 -29.31
N ALA A 382 19.84 31.28 -29.03
CA ALA A 382 20.67 32.19 -29.81
C ALA A 382 20.71 31.80 -31.29
N ALA A 383 20.92 30.51 -31.60
CA ALA A 383 20.92 30.03 -32.97
C ALA A 383 19.57 30.21 -33.68
N ARG A 384 18.45 30.05 -32.97
CA ARG A 384 17.11 30.29 -33.52
C ARG A 384 16.85 31.77 -33.81
N LEU A 385 17.39 32.67 -32.99
CA LEU A 385 17.26 34.12 -33.19
C LEU A 385 18.18 34.63 -34.32
N SER A 386 19.34 34.00 -34.50
CA SER A 386 20.28 34.33 -35.59
C SER A 386 19.92 33.68 -36.93
N ALA A 387 19.07 32.66 -36.94
CA ALA A 387 18.60 32.06 -38.18
C ALA A 387 17.82 33.12 -38.99
N PRO A 388 18.19 33.39 -40.26
CA PRO A 388 17.46 34.33 -41.10
C PRO A 388 16.01 33.90 -41.12
N ALA A 389 15.08 34.82 -40.83
CA ALA A 389 13.66 34.55 -40.81
C ALA A 389 13.31 33.82 -42.11
N SER A 390 13.02 32.51 -42.00
CA SER A 390 12.60 31.74 -43.14
C SER A 390 11.39 32.48 -43.68
N GLN A 391 11.51 33.01 -44.91
CA GLN A 391 10.43 33.76 -45.53
C GLN A 391 9.15 32.96 -45.32
N PRO A 392 8.10 33.55 -44.75
CA PRO A 392 6.88 32.81 -44.45
C PRO A 392 6.46 32.15 -45.74
N THR A 393 6.53 30.82 -45.78
CA THR A 393 6.14 30.03 -46.93
C THR A 393 4.68 30.41 -47.17
N ARG A 394 4.48 31.25 -48.19
CA ARG A 394 3.21 31.85 -48.54
C ARG A 394 2.18 30.72 -48.50
N CYS A 395 1.21 30.85 -47.61
CA CYS A 395 0.08 29.96 -47.45
C CYS A 395 -0.72 29.96 -48.77
N LYS A 396 -0.24 29.21 -49.76
CA LYS A 396 -0.88 28.98 -51.06
C LYS A 396 -1.49 27.58 -50.99
N GLN A 397 -2.65 27.46 -50.37
CA GLN A 397 -3.66 26.45 -50.68
C GLN A 397 -4.80 26.57 -49.67
N LEU A 398 -5.89 27.24 -50.07
CA LEU A 398 -7.29 26.89 -49.83
C LEU A 398 -8.19 28.12 -50.12
N CYS A 399 -8.16 28.60 -51.37
CA CYS A 399 -9.28 29.33 -51.97
C CYS A 399 -9.61 28.63 -53.29
N ALA A 400 -10.47 27.61 -53.24
CA ALA A 400 -11.12 27.05 -54.41
C ALA A 400 -12.62 27.40 -54.35
N PRO A 401 -13.25 27.86 -55.45
CA PRO A 401 -14.63 28.31 -55.45
C PRO A 401 -15.60 27.11 -55.49
N ARG A 402 -16.55 27.07 -54.55
CA ARG A 402 -17.71 26.15 -54.61
C ARG A 402 -18.77 26.72 -55.56
N ARG A 403 -19.05 25.98 -56.63
CA ARG A 403 -20.24 26.15 -57.49
C ARG A 403 -21.48 25.57 -56.81
N SER A 404 -22.54 26.38 -56.82
CA SER A 404 -23.99 26.10 -56.93
C SER A 404 -24.52 24.67 -56.72
N GLY A 405 -25.48 24.53 -55.79
CA GLY A 405 -26.41 23.40 -55.69
C GLY A 405 -27.46 23.64 -54.58
N CYS A 406 -28.73 23.62 -54.95
CA CYS A 406 -29.92 24.12 -54.23
C CYS A 406 -30.37 23.40 -52.93
N MET A 407 -31.20 24.17 -52.19
CA MET A 407 -32.43 23.83 -51.43
C MET A 407 -32.41 23.54 -49.92
N ASN A 408 -33.18 24.40 -49.22
CA ASN A 408 -33.99 24.25 -47.99
C ASN A 408 -33.23 24.04 -46.66
N SER A 409 -33.56 24.62 -45.50
CA SER A 409 -34.65 25.47 -45.00
C SER A 409 -34.30 25.87 -43.53
N SER A 410 -34.82 27.02 -43.06
CA SER A 410 -35.00 27.48 -41.64
C SER A 410 -33.76 27.62 -40.72
N CYS A 411 -33.31 28.82 -40.29
CA CYS A 411 -33.85 29.66 -39.17
C CYS A 411 -34.10 28.81 -37.90
N THR A 412 -33.52 29.03 -36.71
CA THR A 412 -33.12 30.25 -35.97
C THR A 412 -32.22 29.86 -34.77
N ASP A 413 -31.62 30.89 -34.14
CA ASP A 413 -31.16 30.98 -32.75
C ASP A 413 -29.71 30.62 -32.35
N ALA A 414 -28.99 31.69 -32.00
CA ALA A 414 -27.72 31.70 -31.26
C ALA A 414 -27.96 32.21 -29.83
N PRO A 415 -27.09 31.82 -28.87
CA PRO A 415 -26.68 32.77 -27.84
C PRO A 415 -25.15 32.92 -27.76
N ARG A 416 -24.75 34.17 -27.56
CA ARG A 416 -23.40 34.63 -27.20
C ARG A 416 -23.01 34.07 -25.83
N ILE A 417 -21.80 33.49 -25.72
CA ILE A 417 -21.12 33.32 -24.43
C ILE A 417 -19.70 33.86 -24.54
N THR A 418 -19.39 34.74 -23.60
CA THR A 418 -18.16 35.47 -23.37
C THR A 418 -17.04 34.58 -22.83
N TRP A 419 -15.80 34.88 -23.24
CA TRP A 419 -14.60 34.18 -22.82
C TRP A 419 -14.07 34.74 -21.50
N THR A 420 -13.88 33.88 -20.49
CA THR A 420 -12.95 34.14 -19.38
C THR A 420 -12.01 32.97 -19.19
N TRP A 421 -10.73 33.30 -19.19
CA TRP A 421 -9.57 32.43 -18.99
C TRP A 421 -9.55 31.78 -17.60
N ARG A 422 -9.34 30.45 -17.53
CA ARG A 422 -8.58 29.77 -16.45
C ARG A 422 -8.20 28.33 -16.83
N SER A 423 -6.88 28.09 -16.84
CA SER A 423 -6.12 26.86 -16.55
C SER A 423 -6.72 25.47 -16.85
N ARG A 424 -6.15 24.82 -17.87
CA ARG A 424 -6.23 23.36 -18.15
C ARG A 424 -5.33 22.56 -17.21
N TRP A 425 -5.89 21.52 -16.58
CA TRP A 425 -5.18 20.28 -16.24
C TRP A 425 -6.06 19.08 -16.64
N LEU A 426 -5.41 18.07 -17.22
CA LEU A 426 -6.02 16.90 -17.88
C LEU A 426 -6.73 15.96 -16.89
N ARG A 427 -7.99 15.59 -17.18
CA ARG A 427 -8.57 14.30 -16.79
C ARG A 427 -8.95 13.53 -18.04
N ARG A 428 -8.28 12.41 -18.29
CA ARG A 428 -8.73 11.39 -19.24
C ARG A 428 -9.83 10.57 -18.58
N SER A 429 -11.00 10.54 -19.20
CA SER A 429 -12.10 9.64 -18.89
C SER A 429 -11.79 8.23 -19.38
N TRP A 430 -12.01 7.23 -18.53
CA TRP A 430 -12.35 5.88 -18.98
C TRP A 430 -13.76 5.56 -18.48
N ARG A 431 -14.67 5.36 -19.44
CA ARG A 431 -15.98 4.74 -19.24
C ARG A 431 -15.77 3.24 -19.37
N GLN A 432 -16.10 2.47 -18.34
CA GLN A 432 -16.60 1.11 -18.51
C GLN A 432 -17.81 0.96 -17.59
N THR A 433 -18.96 0.78 -18.23
CA THR A 433 -20.26 0.53 -17.64
C THR A 433 -20.27 -0.81 -16.91
N ALA A 434 -20.62 -0.74 -15.63
CA ALA A 434 -21.01 -1.88 -14.80
C ALA A 434 -22.26 -2.56 -15.36
N ARG A 435 -22.30 -3.90 -15.30
CA ARG A 435 -23.54 -4.65 -15.17
C ARG A 435 -23.52 -5.39 -13.83
N CYS A 436 -24.41 -4.93 -12.95
CA CYS A 436 -24.86 -5.64 -11.76
C CYS A 436 -25.72 -6.84 -12.19
N GLY A 437 -25.63 -7.94 -11.44
CA GLY A 437 -26.48 -9.12 -11.61
C GLY A 437 -26.54 -9.91 -10.32
N SER A 438 -27.47 -9.51 -9.45
CA SER A 438 -27.98 -10.27 -8.32
C SER A 438 -28.67 -11.55 -8.80
N ASN A 439 -28.28 -12.73 -8.29
CA ASN A 439 -29.04 -13.96 -8.50
C ASN A 439 -29.92 -14.25 -7.28
N GLN A 440 -31.20 -13.90 -7.42
CA GLN A 440 -32.29 -14.57 -6.74
C GLN A 440 -32.82 -15.69 -7.63
N SER A 441 -33.09 -16.82 -7.00
CA SER A 441 -33.71 -18.04 -7.50
C SER A 441 -35.09 -17.82 -8.13
N THR A 442 -35.36 -18.46 -9.27
CA THR A 442 -36.69 -18.99 -9.59
C THR A 442 -36.62 -20.16 -10.58
N TRP A 443 -37.41 -21.19 -10.27
CA TRP A 443 -37.69 -22.40 -11.02
C TRP A 443 -38.35 -22.16 -12.40
N ARG A 444 -38.00 -22.98 -13.41
CA ARG A 444 -38.95 -23.81 -14.19
C ARG A 444 -38.23 -24.69 -15.23
N GLU A 445 -38.78 -25.90 -15.36
CA GLU A 445 -38.47 -26.98 -16.30
C GLU A 445 -38.56 -26.57 -17.78
N ILE A 446 -37.84 -27.30 -18.65
CA ILE A 446 -38.38 -27.94 -19.86
C ILE A 446 -37.38 -29.04 -20.31
N LEU A 447 -37.89 -30.27 -20.41
CA LEU A 447 -37.31 -31.41 -21.12
C LEU A 447 -37.16 -31.11 -22.61
N VAL A 448 -36.15 -31.70 -23.28
CA VAL A 448 -36.32 -32.57 -24.46
C VAL A 448 -34.95 -33.10 -24.91
N SER A 449 -34.95 -34.39 -25.18
CA SER A 449 -33.97 -35.34 -25.72
C SER A 449 -32.96 -34.83 -26.77
N GLY A 450 -31.75 -35.42 -26.69
CA GLY A 450 -30.71 -35.44 -27.72
C GLY A 450 -29.41 -35.96 -27.16
#